data_AF-A0AAF0ET56-F1
#
_entry.id   AF-A0AAF0ET56-F1
#
_cell.length_a   1.000
_cell.length_b   1.000
_cell.length_c   1.000
_cell.angle_alpha   90.00
_cell.angle_beta   90.00
_cell.angle_gamma   90.00
#
_symmetry.space_group_name_H-M   'P 1'
#
loop_
_entity.id
_entity.type
_entity.pdbx_description
1 polymer ?
#
loop_
_entity_poly.entity_id
_entity_poly.type
_entity_poly.pdbx_seq_one_letter_code
_entity_poly.pdbx_strand_id
1 'polypeptide(L)'
;MIARGARFLATAARTAAQDMRNKTTTGLAGVPVHPNPLPELESTYTQTLRVLEHLPATSVYRQSAAAVTEQRLSIVREALSKPFATVAASEKAIEKVESEIDSGIIEELVQQATDEFHLAAKMIDWKPWEPLEVPAPPGQWKGFSMREAAGEGQD
;
A
#
# COMPACT_ATOMS: atom_id res chain seq x y z
N MET A 1 -27.49 -61.69 -5.07
CA MET A 1 -26.32 -60.77 -5.01
C MET A 1 -26.47 -59.71 -6.09
N ILE A 2 -26.86 -58.47 -5.75
CA ILE A 2 -26.74 -57.32 -6.67
C ILE A 2 -26.37 -56.10 -5.81
N ALA A 3 -25.11 -55.66 -5.91
CA ALA A 3 -24.62 -54.45 -5.23
C ALA A 3 -24.91 -53.22 -6.11
N ARG A 4 -25.73 -52.29 -5.60
CA ARG A 4 -25.96 -50.98 -6.24
C ARG A 4 -24.82 -50.04 -5.85
N GLY A 5 -23.89 -49.80 -6.77
CA GLY A 5 -22.87 -48.78 -6.62
C GLY A 5 -23.47 -47.39 -6.81
N ALA A 6 -23.56 -46.61 -5.73
CA ALA A 6 -23.88 -45.19 -5.78
C ALA A 6 -22.62 -44.43 -6.24
N ARG A 7 -22.67 -43.85 -7.44
CA ARG A 7 -21.67 -42.87 -7.89
C ARG A 7 -22.07 -41.51 -7.36
N PHE A 8 -21.37 -41.02 -6.34
CA PHE A 8 -21.43 -39.62 -5.95
C PHE A 8 -20.62 -38.81 -6.96
N LEU A 9 -21.29 -37.97 -7.74
CA LEU A 9 -20.64 -36.91 -8.51
C LEU A 9 -20.40 -35.74 -7.55
N ALA A 10 -19.15 -35.53 -7.15
CA ALA A 10 -18.75 -34.33 -6.43
C ALA A 10 -18.76 -33.15 -7.41
N THR A 11 -19.82 -32.33 -7.36
CA THR A 11 -19.84 -31.04 -8.05
C THR A 11 -18.94 -30.08 -7.29
N ALA A 12 -17.68 -29.97 -7.70
CA ALA A 12 -16.79 -28.92 -7.23
C ALA A 12 -17.22 -27.60 -7.87
N ALA A 13 -18.20 -26.92 -7.28
CA ALA A 13 -18.42 -25.51 -7.54
C ALA A 13 -17.24 -24.74 -6.92
N ARG A 14 -16.16 -24.59 -7.70
CA ARG A 14 -15.22 -23.51 -7.47
C ARG A 14 -16.03 -22.24 -7.70
N THR A 15 -16.33 -21.49 -6.65
CA THR A 15 -16.58 -20.06 -6.78
C THR A 15 -15.27 -19.48 -7.29
N ALA A 16 -15.07 -19.51 -8.61
CA ALA A 16 -13.95 -18.85 -9.23
C ALA A 16 -14.15 -17.37 -8.87
N ALA A 17 -13.27 -16.84 -8.01
CA ALA A 17 -12.94 -15.43 -8.11
C ALA A 17 -12.69 -15.22 -9.60
N GLN A 18 -13.60 -14.53 -10.28
CA GLN A 18 -13.46 -14.29 -11.69
C GLN A 18 -12.13 -13.58 -11.84
N ASP A 19 -11.15 -14.25 -12.46
CA ASP A 19 -9.86 -13.67 -12.74
C ASP A 19 -10.12 -12.53 -13.74
N MET A 20 -10.16 -11.31 -13.21
CA MET A 20 -10.50 -10.10 -13.97
C MET A 20 -9.25 -9.50 -14.59
N ARG A 21 -8.27 -10.36 -14.90
CA ARG A 21 -6.99 -10.01 -15.50
C ARG A 21 -6.72 -10.86 -16.74
N ASN A 22 -6.06 -10.26 -17.73
CA ASN A 22 -5.43 -10.99 -18.84
C ASN A 22 -3.90 -10.80 -18.86
N LYS A 23 -3.35 -9.95 -18.00
CA LYS A 23 -1.91 -9.73 -17.83
C LYS A 23 -1.22 -11.03 -17.37
N THR A 24 -0.25 -11.50 -18.15
CA THR A 24 0.49 -12.74 -17.85
C THR A 24 1.71 -12.51 -16.93
N THR A 25 2.37 -11.37 -17.08
CA THR A 25 3.55 -11.00 -16.29
C THR A 25 3.58 -9.50 -16.03
N THR A 26 4.15 -9.10 -14.91
CA THR A 26 4.43 -7.70 -14.56
C THR A 26 5.71 -7.18 -15.22
N GLY A 27 6.60 -8.07 -15.67
CA GLY A 27 7.93 -7.71 -16.16
C GLY A 27 8.95 -7.42 -15.05
N LEU A 28 8.54 -7.51 -13.78
CA LEU A 28 9.38 -7.27 -12.61
C LEU A 28 9.67 -8.58 -11.88
N ALA A 29 10.94 -8.78 -11.48
CA ALA A 29 11.33 -9.97 -10.73
C ALA A 29 10.72 -9.94 -9.33
N GLY A 30 10.05 -11.03 -8.93
CA GLY A 30 9.46 -11.18 -7.60
C GLY A 30 8.09 -10.51 -7.40
N VAL A 31 7.52 -9.88 -8.43
CA VAL A 31 6.21 -9.23 -8.36
C VAL A 31 5.19 -10.02 -9.20
N PRO A 32 4.38 -10.93 -8.61
CA PRO A 32 3.39 -11.70 -9.36
C PRO A 32 2.19 -10.84 -9.75
N VAL A 33 1.51 -11.20 -10.85
CA VAL A 33 0.26 -10.53 -11.25
C VAL A 33 -0.83 -10.82 -10.23
N HIS A 34 -1.49 -9.79 -9.75
CA HIS A 34 -2.59 -9.92 -8.79
C HIS A 34 -3.93 -10.11 -9.52
N PRO A 35 -4.74 -11.15 -9.19
CA PRO A 35 -5.96 -11.49 -9.95
C PRO A 35 -7.11 -10.48 -9.79
N ASN A 36 -7.14 -9.71 -8.69
CA ASN A 36 -8.16 -8.70 -8.46
C ASN A 36 -7.66 -7.55 -7.57
N PRO A 37 -6.81 -6.64 -8.09
CA PRO A 37 -6.07 -5.69 -7.27
C PRO A 37 -6.91 -4.51 -6.74
N LEU A 38 -7.95 -4.08 -7.46
CA LEU A 38 -8.71 -2.88 -7.09
C LEU A 38 -9.49 -3.06 -5.77
N PRO A 39 -10.22 -4.17 -5.53
CA PRO A 39 -10.86 -4.40 -4.25
C PRO A 39 -9.86 -4.63 -3.10
N GLU A 40 -8.71 -5.23 -3.40
CA GLU A 40 -7.63 -5.41 -2.42
C GLU A 40 -7.07 -4.06 -1.96
N LEU A 41 -6.82 -3.13 -2.90
CA LEU A 41 -6.42 -1.76 -2.60
C LEU A 41 -7.47 -1.01 -1.78
N GLU A 42 -8.75 -1.10 -2.17
CA GLU A 42 -9.83 -0.46 -1.41
C GLU A 42 -9.87 -0.96 0.05
N SER A 43 -9.79 -2.28 0.22
CA SER A 43 -9.77 -2.92 1.53
C SER A 43 -8.56 -2.46 2.36
N THR A 44 -7.36 -2.50 1.76
CA THR A 44 -6.11 -2.17 2.44
C THR A 44 -6.08 -0.69 2.84
N TYR A 45 -6.43 0.24 1.94
CA TYR A 45 -6.49 1.67 2.28
C TYR A 45 -7.53 1.97 3.36
N THR A 46 -8.70 1.32 3.31
CA THR A 46 -9.72 1.46 4.36
C THR A 46 -9.20 0.96 5.71
N GLN A 47 -8.43 -0.13 5.73
CA GLN A 47 -7.80 -0.64 6.95
C GLN A 47 -6.69 0.31 7.45
N THR A 48 -5.85 0.84 6.56
CA THR A 48 -4.82 1.83 6.90
C THR A 48 -5.43 3.06 7.55
N LEU A 49 -6.51 3.62 6.99
CA LEU A 49 -7.21 4.77 7.59
C LEU A 49 -7.71 4.48 9.01
N ARG A 50 -8.26 3.27 9.25
CA ARG A 50 -8.67 2.84 10.61
C ARG A 50 -7.50 2.76 11.58
N VAL A 51 -6.36 2.24 11.13
CA VAL A 51 -5.14 2.20 11.97
C VAL A 51 -4.66 3.61 12.29
N LEU A 52 -4.69 4.52 11.31
CA LEU A 52 -4.29 5.92 11.48
C LEU A 52 -5.16 6.69 12.49
N GLU A 53 -6.41 6.28 12.72
CA GLU A 53 -7.29 6.89 13.73
C GLU A 53 -6.74 6.74 15.16
N HIS A 54 -5.93 5.71 15.43
CA HIS A 54 -5.31 5.49 16.74
C HIS A 54 -4.14 6.43 17.05
N LEU A 55 -3.58 7.10 16.04
CA LEU A 55 -2.49 8.07 16.22
C LEU A 55 -3.05 9.45 16.60
N PRO A 56 -2.32 10.32 17.29
CA PRO A 56 -2.79 11.68 17.59
C PRO A 56 -3.06 12.50 16.32
N ALA A 57 -4.14 13.29 16.30
CA ALA A 57 -4.49 14.16 15.17
C ALA A 57 -3.43 15.24 14.86
N THR A 58 -2.62 15.61 15.85
CA THR A 58 -1.51 16.55 15.72
C THR A 58 -0.25 15.93 15.10
N SER A 59 -0.20 14.60 14.98
CA SER A 59 0.94 13.91 14.35
C SER A 59 1.02 14.26 12.87
N VAL A 60 2.17 14.79 12.45
CA VAL A 60 2.44 15.11 11.04
C VAL A 60 2.35 13.85 10.18
N TYR A 61 2.86 12.72 10.68
CA TYR A 61 2.77 11.44 9.98
C TYR A 61 1.32 11.02 9.74
N ARG A 62 0.43 11.13 10.74
CA ARG A 62 -1.00 10.81 10.57
C ARG A 62 -1.62 11.69 9.49
N GLN A 63 -1.36 12.99 9.51
CA GLN A 63 -1.93 13.94 8.55
C GLN A 63 -1.46 13.65 7.13
N SER A 64 -0.16 13.42 6.93
CA SER A 64 0.40 13.12 5.60
C SER A 64 -0.09 11.76 5.07
N ALA A 65 -0.04 10.72 5.90
CA ALA A 65 -0.44 9.37 5.49
C ALA A 65 -1.94 9.29 5.20
N ALA A 66 -2.78 9.96 6.00
CA ALA A 66 -4.22 10.03 5.75
C ALA A 66 -4.53 10.75 4.44
N ALA A 67 -3.93 11.91 4.19
CA ALA A 67 -4.17 12.68 2.96
C ALA A 67 -3.83 11.88 1.69
N VAL A 68 -2.67 11.21 1.67
CA VAL A 68 -2.27 10.37 0.52
C VAL A 68 -3.20 9.16 0.37
N THR A 69 -3.53 8.49 1.48
CA THR A 69 -4.39 7.30 1.46
C THR A 69 -5.82 7.63 1.02
N GLU A 70 -6.39 8.74 1.48
CA GLU A 70 -7.72 9.23 1.08
C GLU A 70 -7.77 9.60 -0.40
N GLN A 71 -6.75 10.30 -0.90
CA GLN A 71 -6.63 10.62 -2.32
C GLN A 71 -6.62 9.33 -3.16
N ARG A 72 -5.72 8.38 -2.85
CA ARG A 72 -5.61 7.11 -3.58
C ARG A 72 -6.89 6.28 -3.49
N LEU A 73 -7.52 6.23 -2.33
CA LEU A 73 -8.79 5.55 -2.11
C LEU A 73 -9.92 6.17 -2.96
N SER A 74 -9.95 7.49 -3.11
CA SER A 74 -10.94 8.17 -3.95
C SER A 74 -10.84 7.74 -5.41
N ILE A 75 -9.61 7.66 -5.95
CA ILE A 75 -9.32 7.21 -7.32
C ILE A 75 -9.76 5.74 -7.51
N VAL A 76 -9.40 4.87 -6.57
CA VAL A 76 -9.79 3.45 -6.61
C VAL A 76 -11.31 3.28 -6.56
N ARG A 77 -12.00 4.01 -5.68
CA ARG A 77 -13.48 3.96 -5.59
C ARG A 77 -14.16 4.48 -6.85
N GLU A 78 -13.62 5.52 -7.48
CA GLU A 78 -14.12 5.99 -8.77
C GLU A 78 -13.99 4.90 -9.84
N ALA A 79 -12.86 4.19 -9.87
CA ALA A 79 -12.66 3.07 -10.79
C ALA A 79 -13.63 1.90 -10.52
N LEU A 80 -13.89 1.58 -9.25
CA LEU A 80 -14.81 0.52 -8.81
C LEU A 80 -16.30 0.89 -8.98
N SER A 81 -16.64 2.17 -9.12
CA SER A 81 -18.04 2.62 -9.22
C SER A 81 -18.79 2.06 -10.43
N LYS A 82 -18.07 1.60 -11.46
CA LYS A 82 -18.64 1.03 -12.68
C LYS A 82 -18.47 -0.49 -12.67
N PRO A 83 -19.53 -1.28 -12.90
CA PRO A 83 -19.41 -2.72 -12.91
C PRO A 83 -18.48 -3.19 -14.05
N PHE A 84 -17.50 -4.03 -13.71
CA PHE A 84 -16.63 -4.66 -14.69
C PHE A 84 -17.37 -5.85 -15.33
N ALA A 85 -18.10 -5.58 -16.41
CA ALA A 85 -18.79 -6.64 -17.15
C ALA A 85 -17.84 -7.56 -17.94
N THR A 86 -16.59 -7.11 -18.16
CA THR A 86 -15.60 -7.82 -19.00
C THR A 86 -14.17 -7.62 -18.47
N VAL A 87 -13.26 -8.54 -18.79
CA VAL A 87 -11.83 -8.44 -18.46
C VAL A 87 -11.20 -7.17 -19.07
N ALA A 88 -11.58 -6.81 -20.29
CA ALA A 88 -11.09 -5.58 -20.93
C ALA A 88 -11.50 -4.31 -20.18
N ALA A 89 -12.71 -4.28 -19.59
CA ALA A 89 -13.14 -3.16 -18.76
C ALA A 89 -12.36 -3.07 -17.45
N SER A 90 -12.02 -4.22 -16.86
CA SER A 90 -11.17 -4.30 -15.66
C SER A 90 -9.76 -3.77 -15.93
N GLU A 91 -9.09 -4.24 -16.98
CA GLU A 91 -7.73 -3.79 -17.33
C GLU A 91 -7.70 -2.28 -17.63
N LYS A 92 -8.71 -1.74 -18.31
CA LYS A 92 -8.81 -0.29 -18.54
C LYS A 92 -9.01 0.50 -17.23
N ALA A 93 -9.74 -0.05 -16.27
CA ALA A 93 -9.90 0.57 -14.97
C ALA A 93 -8.59 0.57 -14.18
N ILE A 94 -7.82 -0.53 -14.27
CA ILE A 94 -6.49 -0.66 -13.67
C ILE A 94 -5.53 0.36 -14.29
N GLU A 95 -5.46 0.44 -15.63
CA GLU A 95 -4.63 1.42 -16.35
C GLU A 95 -4.97 2.87 -15.95
N LYS A 96 -6.26 3.18 -15.80
CA LYS A 96 -6.69 4.49 -15.29
C LYS A 96 -6.13 4.74 -13.89
N VAL A 97 -6.25 3.79 -12.97
CA VAL A 97 -5.74 3.94 -11.59
C VAL A 97 -4.23 4.11 -11.58
N GLU A 98 -3.49 3.32 -12.36
CA GLU A 98 -2.03 3.44 -12.51
C GLU A 98 -1.65 4.84 -13.01
N SER A 99 -2.35 5.36 -14.04
CA SER A 99 -2.08 6.68 -14.61
C SER A 99 -2.44 7.84 -13.68
N GLU A 100 -3.51 7.74 -12.89
CA GLU A 100 -3.96 8.80 -11.99
C GLU A 100 -3.11 8.87 -10.70
N ILE A 101 -2.61 7.71 -10.23
CA ILE A 101 -1.73 7.64 -9.05
C ILE A 101 -0.26 7.90 -9.42
N ASP A 102 0.16 7.52 -10.62
CA ASP A 102 1.50 7.73 -11.19
C ASP A 102 2.64 7.32 -10.24
N SER A 103 2.56 6.10 -9.70
CA SER A 103 3.49 5.59 -8.68
C SER A 103 3.83 4.12 -8.86
N GLY A 104 3.98 3.70 -10.12
CA GLY A 104 4.30 2.32 -10.51
C GLY A 104 3.08 1.54 -11.01
N ILE A 105 3.24 0.22 -11.18
CA ILE A 105 2.14 -0.66 -11.60
C ILE A 105 1.22 -1.00 -10.42
N ILE A 106 0.02 -1.49 -10.70
CA ILE A 106 -1.00 -1.78 -9.68
C ILE A 106 -0.53 -2.80 -8.64
N GLU A 107 0.32 -3.75 -9.06
CA GLU A 107 0.92 -4.73 -8.15
C GLU A 107 1.90 -4.08 -7.14
N GLU A 108 2.68 -3.09 -7.57
CA GLU A 108 3.55 -2.31 -6.68
C GLU A 108 2.72 -1.42 -5.75
N LEU A 109 1.61 -0.86 -6.24
CA LEU A 109 0.69 -0.08 -5.41
C LEU A 109 0.06 -0.93 -4.30
N VAL A 110 -0.28 -2.20 -4.57
CA VAL A 110 -0.75 -3.13 -3.53
C VAL A 110 0.34 -3.34 -2.48
N GLN A 111 1.58 -3.59 -2.90
CA GLN A 111 2.71 -3.76 -1.97
C GLN A 111 2.94 -2.49 -1.13
N GLN A 112 2.95 -1.31 -1.74
CA GLN A 112 3.08 -0.03 -1.04
C GLN A 112 1.95 0.16 -0.01
N ALA A 113 0.71 -0.16 -0.37
CA ALA A 113 -0.44 -0.05 0.53
C ALA A 113 -0.31 -0.99 1.73
N THR A 114 0.14 -2.24 1.50
CA THR A 114 0.40 -3.22 2.55
C THR A 114 1.57 -2.78 3.45
N ASP A 115 2.63 -2.26 2.87
CA ASP A 115 3.80 -1.77 3.62
C ASP A 115 3.42 -0.56 4.49
N GLU A 116 2.63 0.37 3.97
CA GLU A 116 2.11 1.52 4.72
C GLU A 116 1.19 1.08 5.86
N PHE A 117 0.33 0.09 5.63
CA PHE A 117 -0.51 -0.49 6.69
C PHE A 117 0.36 -1.04 7.84
N HIS A 118 1.38 -1.83 7.52
CA HIS A 118 2.30 -2.38 8.52
C HIS A 118 3.15 -1.31 9.20
N LEU A 119 3.58 -0.28 8.47
CA LEU A 119 4.29 0.85 9.03
C LEU A 119 3.39 1.60 10.02
N ALA A 120 2.17 1.95 9.63
CA ALA A 120 1.20 2.63 10.48
C ALA A 120 0.94 1.86 11.78
N ALA A 121 0.85 0.53 11.71
CA ALA A 121 0.72 -0.31 12.90
C ALA A 121 1.93 -0.20 13.83
N LYS A 122 3.15 -0.19 13.30
CA LYS A 122 4.39 -0.01 14.11
C LYS A 122 4.50 1.40 14.69
N MET A 123 4.01 2.42 13.98
CA MET A 123 4.07 3.81 14.43
C MET A 123 3.26 4.05 15.71
N ILE A 124 2.25 3.22 15.99
CA ILE A 124 1.52 3.21 17.27
C ILE A 124 2.46 2.90 18.44
N ASP A 125 3.34 1.92 18.28
CA ASP A 125 4.29 1.52 19.32
C ASP A 125 5.50 2.46 19.39
N TRP A 126 5.99 2.94 18.24
CA TRP A 126 7.19 3.79 18.15
C TRP A 126 6.96 5.24 18.58
N LYS A 127 5.72 5.74 18.48
CA LYS A 127 5.32 7.10 18.89
C LYS A 127 6.25 8.23 18.44
N PRO A 128 6.61 8.32 17.15
CA PRO A 128 7.57 9.32 16.65
C PRO A 128 7.08 10.78 16.71
N TRP A 129 5.83 11.00 17.13
CA TRP A 129 5.29 12.34 17.41
C TRP A 129 5.69 12.85 18.80
N GLU A 130 6.28 12.02 19.65
CA GLU A 130 6.84 12.45 20.93
C GLU A 130 8.15 13.23 20.72
N PRO A 131 8.54 14.10 21.68
CA PRO A 131 9.84 14.76 21.64
C PRO A 131 11.00 13.76 21.54
N LEU A 132 12.13 14.23 21.01
CA LEU A 132 13.35 13.42 20.91
C LEU A 132 13.70 12.77 22.26
N GLU A 133 13.83 11.45 22.28
CA GLU A 133 14.21 10.69 23.48
C GLU A 133 15.60 11.09 23.99
N VAL A 134 16.54 11.32 23.06
CA VAL A 134 17.90 11.75 23.36
C VAL A 134 18.26 12.98 22.53
N PRO A 135 18.50 14.15 23.16
CA PRO A 135 18.99 15.32 22.44
C PRO A 135 20.42 15.09 21.96
N ALA A 136 20.78 15.69 20.82
CA ALA A 136 22.12 15.57 20.27
C ALA A 136 23.16 16.17 21.23
N PRO A 137 24.29 15.49 21.50
CA PRO A 137 25.40 16.07 22.24
C PRO A 137 25.94 17.33 21.54
N PRO A 138 26.45 18.33 22.28
CA PRO A 138 27.07 19.51 21.69
C PRO A 138 28.19 19.12 20.72
N GLY A 139 28.13 19.64 19.49
CA GLY A 139 29.14 19.38 18.46
C GLY A 139 28.95 18.09 17.65
N GLN A 140 27.98 17.22 17.97
CA GLN A 140 27.73 15.96 17.24
C GLN A 140 27.51 16.17 15.74
N TRP A 141 26.73 17.19 15.38
CA TRP A 141 26.39 17.52 13.99
C TRP A 141 27.26 18.65 13.41
N LYS A 142 28.35 19.00 14.09
CA LYS A 142 29.30 19.99 13.58
C LYS A 142 30.11 19.33 12.47
N GLY A 143 29.79 19.68 11.22
CA GLY A 143 30.56 19.25 10.06
C GLY A 143 31.98 19.83 10.07
N PHE A 144 32.85 19.22 9.25
CA PHE A 144 34.20 19.74 9.04
C PHE A 144 34.15 21.14 8.41
N SER A 145 34.78 22.12 9.07
CA SER A 145 34.94 23.49 8.56
C SER A 145 36.40 23.73 8.20
N MET A 146 36.64 24.07 6.93
CA MET A 146 37.99 24.34 6.42
C MET A 146 38.60 25.62 7.03
N ARG A 147 37.73 26.57 7.45
CA ARG A 147 38.13 27.82 8.12
C ARG A 147 38.60 27.58 9.56
N GLU A 148 37.94 26.67 10.26
CA GLU A 148 38.36 26.24 11.60
C GLU A 148 39.61 25.36 11.54
N ALA A 149 39.73 24.50 10.52
CA ALA A 149 40.93 23.70 10.26
C ALA A 149 42.16 24.56 9.91
N ALA A 150 41.96 25.72 9.28
CA ALA A 150 42.98 26.72 8.99
C ALA A 150 43.33 27.63 10.19
N GLY A 151 42.62 27.50 11.32
CA GLY A 151 42.86 28.30 12.53
C GLY A 151 42.29 29.73 12.50
N GLU A 152 41.46 30.08 11.52
CA GLU A 152 40.94 31.44 11.32
C GLU A 152 39.61 31.72 12.07
N GLY A 153 39.33 31.00 13.16
CA GLY A 153 37.98 30.90 13.74
C GLY A 153 37.82 31.23 15.22
N GLN A 154 38.75 31.95 15.86
CA GLN A 154 38.60 32.41 17.25
C GLN A 154 38.77 33.93 17.34
N ASP A 155 37.65 34.66 17.31
CA ASP A 155 37.44 36.00 17.88
C ASP A 155 36.10 36.00 18.63
#